data_AF-A0A4R8XYL9-F1
#
_entry.id   AF-A0A4R8XYL9-F1
#
_cell.length_a   1.000
_cell.length_b   1.000
_cell.length_c   1.000
_cell.angle_alpha   90.00
_cell.angle_beta   90.00
_cell.angle_gamma   90.00
#
_symmetry.space_group_name_H-M   'P 1'
#
loop_
_entity.id
_entity.type
_entity.pdbx_description
1 polymer ?
#
loop_
_entity_poly.entity_id
_entity_poly.type
_entity_poly.pdbx_seq_one_letter_code
_entity_poly.pdbx_strand_id
1 'polypeptide(L)'
;MTNLLERPAADAAPGPSAAARAVAELQALAAGLWESLRCSAVRGFDDDGLLRVTAAVEVLGRRVDALRVAAAAEVADRSRPELGTGQLSAKRGCRTAGELLERVTLVSGPTAGRRMRL
;
A
#
# COMPACT_ATOMS: atom_id res chain seq x y z
N MET A 1 25.88 -9.79 -39.36
CA MET A 1 25.71 -10.32 -37.98
C MET A 1 26.12 -9.26 -36.98
N THR A 2 25.25 -8.30 -36.66
CA THR A 2 25.43 -7.43 -35.49
C THR A 2 24.08 -6.84 -35.05
N ASN A 3 23.75 -7.12 -33.80
CA ASN A 3 22.77 -6.50 -32.89
C ASN A 3 21.33 -6.26 -33.35
N LEU A 4 20.44 -7.12 -32.84
CA LEU A 4 19.02 -6.81 -32.64
C LEU A 4 18.64 -7.12 -31.18
N LEU A 5 18.11 -6.10 -30.50
CA LEU A 5 17.32 -6.13 -29.26
C LEU A 5 18.07 -6.17 -27.91
N GLU A 6 18.73 -5.06 -27.54
CA GLU A 6 18.63 -4.61 -26.15
C GLU A 6 17.17 -4.18 -25.91
N ARG A 7 16.38 -5.08 -25.31
CA ARG A 7 15.13 -4.69 -24.65
C ARG A 7 15.53 -3.90 -23.40
N PRO A 8 15.01 -2.68 -23.17
CA PRO A 8 15.26 -2.02 -21.89
C PRO A 8 14.66 -2.90 -20.80
N ALA A 9 15.42 -3.09 -19.72
CA ALA A 9 14.95 -3.75 -18.51
C ALA A 9 13.89 -2.88 -17.82
N ALA A 10 12.70 -2.81 -18.43
CA ALA A 10 11.50 -2.41 -17.72
C ALA A 10 11.20 -3.52 -16.70
N ASP A 11 11.01 -3.13 -15.45
CA ASP A 11 10.48 -3.96 -14.35
C ASP A 11 11.48 -4.67 -13.42
N ALA A 12 12.69 -4.09 -13.23
CA ALA A 12 13.45 -4.41 -12.03
C ALA A 12 12.69 -3.89 -10.80
N ALA A 13 11.92 -4.77 -10.14
CA ALA A 13 11.25 -4.48 -8.89
C ALA A 13 12.22 -3.76 -7.94
N PRO A 14 11.78 -2.70 -7.23
CA PRO A 14 12.64 -1.96 -6.33
C PRO A 14 13.34 -2.92 -5.38
N GLY A 15 14.68 -2.93 -5.39
CA GLY A 15 15.46 -3.80 -4.51
C GLY A 15 15.17 -3.52 -3.02
N PRO A 16 15.64 -4.37 -2.09
CA PRO A 16 15.36 -4.23 -0.65
C PRO A 16 15.67 -2.84 -0.08
N SER A 17 16.71 -2.17 -0.61
CA SER A 17 17.08 -0.80 -0.23
C SER A 17 16.08 0.26 -0.69
N ALA A 18 15.43 0.06 -1.83
CA ALA A 18 14.39 0.96 -2.33
C ALA A 18 13.08 0.79 -1.55
N ALA A 19 12.73 -0.44 -1.17
CA ALA A 19 11.61 -0.70 -0.26
C ALA A 19 11.84 -0.05 1.12
N ALA A 20 13.05 -0.16 1.67
CA ALA A 20 13.40 0.49 2.95
C ALA A 20 13.27 2.02 2.87
N ARG A 21 13.71 2.63 1.77
CA ARG A 21 13.54 4.07 1.54
C ARG A 21 12.06 4.47 1.45
N ALA A 22 11.27 3.72 0.69
CA ALA A 22 9.83 3.98 0.57
C ALA A 22 9.12 3.89 1.94
N VAL A 23 9.50 2.91 2.77
CA VAL A 23 8.99 2.81 4.15
C VAL A 23 9.37 4.04 4.98
N ALA A 24 10.63 4.48 4.93
CA ALA A 24 11.10 5.66 5.65
C ALA A 24 10.37 6.94 5.19
N GLU A 25 10.16 7.11 3.88
CA GLU A 25 9.40 8.22 3.32
C GLU A 25 7.94 8.23 3.79
N LEU A 26 7.27 7.06 3.79
CA LEU A 26 5.90 6.93 4.29
C LEU A 26 5.80 7.25 5.79
N GLN A 27 6.78 6.81 6.59
CA GLN A 27 6.86 7.12 8.01
C GLN A 27 7.04 8.62 8.26
N ALA A 28 7.92 9.29 7.48
CA ALA A 28 8.14 10.72 7.57
C ALA A 28 6.88 11.53 7.19
N LEU A 29 6.20 11.14 6.10
CA LEU A 29 4.93 11.76 5.69
C LEU A 29 3.85 11.60 6.76
N ALA A 30 3.73 10.42 7.37
CA ALA A 30 2.78 10.18 8.44
C ALA A 30 3.06 11.03 9.68
N ALA A 31 4.34 11.15 10.08
CA ALA A 31 4.75 12.01 11.19
C ALA A 31 4.43 13.48 10.92
N GLY A 32 4.81 14.00 9.75
CA GLY A 32 4.53 15.39 9.36
C GLY A 32 3.04 15.71 9.27
N LEU A 33 2.22 14.77 8.78
CA LEU A 33 0.76 14.92 8.77
C LEU A 33 0.21 15.01 10.20
N TRP A 34 0.66 14.11 11.09
CA TRP A 34 0.21 14.11 12.47
C TRP A 34 0.56 15.43 13.16
N GLU A 35 1.77 15.96 12.94
CA GLU A 35 2.23 17.24 13.48
C GLU A 35 1.40 18.43 13.00
N SER A 36 1.03 18.42 11.72
CA SER A 36 0.28 19.51 11.09
C SER A 36 -1.21 19.49 11.46
N LEU A 37 -1.81 18.31 11.63
CA LEU A 37 -3.25 18.15 11.85
C LEU A 37 -3.53 17.14 12.97
N ARG A 38 -3.46 17.59 14.21
CA ARG A 38 -3.90 16.80 15.37
C ARG A 38 -5.41 16.61 15.32
N CYS A 39 -5.90 15.41 15.66
CA CYS A 39 -7.35 15.16 15.74
C CYS A 39 -8.07 16.13 16.71
N SER A 40 -7.37 16.62 17.74
CA SER A 40 -7.91 17.63 18.66
C SER A 40 -8.20 18.98 18.00
N ALA A 41 -7.46 19.34 16.94
CA ALA A 41 -7.63 20.62 16.24
C ALA A 41 -8.92 20.67 15.41
N VAL A 42 -9.48 19.51 15.03
CA VAL A 42 -10.69 19.42 14.19
C VAL A 42 -11.87 20.15 14.83
N ARG A 43 -11.97 20.16 16.16
CA ARG A 43 -13.05 20.84 16.90
C ARG A 43 -12.95 22.37 16.89
N GLY A 44 -11.79 22.92 16.52
CA GLY A 44 -11.51 24.35 16.54
C GLY A 44 -11.73 25.06 15.20
N PHE A 45 -12.07 24.34 14.13
CA PHE A 45 -12.39 24.94 12.84
C PHE A 45 -13.83 25.46 12.82
N ASP A 46 -14.06 26.55 12.09
CA ASP A 46 -15.39 26.96 11.67
C ASP A 46 -15.94 25.99 10.61
N ASP A 47 -17.24 26.11 10.28
CA ASP A 47 -17.92 25.18 9.39
C ASP A 47 -17.24 25.11 8.00
N ASP A 48 -16.89 26.26 7.43
CA ASP A 48 -16.20 26.33 6.13
C ASP A 48 -14.80 25.72 6.18
N GLY A 49 -14.02 26.02 7.23
CA GLY A 49 -12.70 25.46 7.46
C GLY A 49 -12.76 23.95 7.64
N LEU A 50 -13.73 23.45 8.41
CA LEU A 50 -13.94 22.02 8.64
C LEU A 50 -14.24 21.27 7.33
N LEU A 51 -15.11 21.82 6.48
CA LEU A 51 -15.44 21.21 5.20
C LEU A 51 -14.23 21.20 4.25
N ARG A 52 -13.45 22.29 4.19
CA ARG A 52 -12.23 22.36 3.37
C ARG A 52 -11.17 21.36 3.84
N VAL A 53 -10.95 21.25 5.15
CA VAL A 53 -10.02 20.27 5.74
C VAL A 53 -10.49 18.84 5.44
N THR A 54 -11.78 18.55 5.63
CA THR A 54 -12.36 17.24 5.30
C THR A 54 -12.11 16.86 3.84
N ALA A 55 -12.37 17.78 2.90
CA ALA A 55 -12.13 17.55 1.48
C ALA A 55 -10.65 17.28 1.16
N ALA A 56 -9.73 18.01 1.80
CA ALA A 56 -8.29 17.82 1.64
C ALA A 56 -7.81 16.46 2.19
N VAL A 57 -8.32 16.05 3.35
CA VAL A 57 -8.04 14.73 3.94
C VAL A 57 -8.49 13.62 3.00
N GLU A 58 -9.66 13.74 2.38
CA GLU A 58 -10.16 12.75 1.41
C GLU A 58 -9.28 12.66 0.14
N VAL A 59 -8.78 13.80 -0.35
CA VAL A 59 -7.84 13.83 -1.48
C VAL A 59 -6.54 13.08 -1.16
N LEU A 60 -6.02 13.21 0.06
CA LEU A 60 -4.87 12.45 0.52
C LEU A 60 -5.24 10.97 0.70
N GLY A 61 -6.37 10.69 1.34
CA GLY A 61 -6.89 9.35 1.61
C GLY A 61 -7.00 8.50 0.34
N ARG A 62 -7.49 9.07 -0.76
CA ARG A 62 -7.58 8.38 -2.07
C ARG A 62 -6.22 7.98 -2.62
N ARG A 63 -5.18 8.80 -2.47
CA ARG A 63 -3.82 8.43 -2.91
C ARG A 63 -3.26 7.27 -2.10
N VAL A 64 -3.47 7.30 -0.77
CA VAL A 64 -3.07 6.19 0.10
C VAL A 64 -3.88 4.93 -0.22
N ASP A 65 -5.17 5.05 -0.52
CA ASP A 65 -6.00 3.91 -0.87
C ASP A 65 -5.59 3.27 -2.20
N ALA A 66 -5.23 4.05 -3.21
CA ALA A 66 -4.66 3.55 -4.45
C ALA A 66 -3.39 2.72 -4.21
N LEU A 67 -2.49 3.19 -3.34
CA LEU A 67 -1.30 2.42 -2.95
C LEU A 67 -1.65 1.14 -2.20
N ARG A 68 -2.65 1.18 -1.32
CA ARG A 68 -3.12 -0.02 -0.60
C ARG A 68 -3.67 -1.07 -1.54
N VAL A 69 -4.45 -0.67 -2.55
CA VAL A 69 -4.99 -1.57 -3.58
C VAL A 69 -3.87 -2.15 -4.42
N ALA A 70 -2.97 -1.31 -4.94
CA ALA A 70 -1.84 -1.77 -5.75
C ALA A 70 -0.94 -2.77 -4.99
N ALA A 71 -0.62 -2.48 -3.72
CA ALA A 71 0.16 -3.38 -2.88
C ALA A 71 -0.58 -4.69 -2.57
N ALA A 72 -1.89 -4.63 -2.32
CA ALA A 72 -2.70 -5.83 -2.09
C ALA A 72 -2.79 -6.72 -3.35
N ALA A 73 -2.96 -6.11 -4.52
CA ALA A 73 -2.97 -6.81 -5.81
C ALA A 73 -1.63 -7.52 -6.05
N GLU A 74 -0.50 -6.86 -5.82
CA GLU A 74 0.83 -7.47 -5.96
C GLU A 74 1.04 -8.63 -4.98
N VAL A 75 0.60 -8.50 -3.73
CA VAL A 75 0.65 -9.59 -2.74
C VAL A 75 -0.22 -10.77 -3.18
N ALA A 76 -1.40 -10.49 -3.75
CA ALA A 76 -2.29 -11.52 -4.29
C ALA A 76 -1.64 -12.26 -5.47
N ASP A 77 -1.08 -11.50 -6.43
CA ASP A 77 -0.40 -12.05 -7.61
C ASP A 77 0.76 -12.98 -7.22
N ARG A 78 1.58 -12.55 -6.25
CA ARG A 78 2.71 -13.35 -5.72
C ARG A 78 2.29 -14.50 -4.80
N SER A 79 1.02 -14.58 -4.44
CA SER A 79 0.46 -15.62 -3.58
C SER A 79 -0.53 -16.51 -4.34
N ARG A 80 -0.49 -16.47 -5.67
CA ARG A 80 -1.34 -17.25 -6.56
C ARG A 80 -1.15 -18.77 -6.38
N PRO A 81 -2.23 -19.57 -6.26
CA PRO A 81 -2.15 -21.02 -6.01
C PRO A 81 -1.26 -21.77 -6.99
N GLU A 82 -1.19 -21.31 -8.24
CA GLU A 82 -0.38 -21.87 -9.33
C GLU A 82 1.12 -21.89 -9.02
N LEU A 83 1.57 -21.09 -8.05
CA LEU A 83 2.95 -21.03 -7.60
C LEU A 83 3.31 -22.12 -6.57
N GLY A 84 2.35 -22.91 -6.09
CA GLY A 84 2.59 -24.02 -5.15
C GLY A 84 3.33 -23.56 -3.87
N THR A 85 4.43 -24.22 -3.51
CA THR A 85 5.27 -23.81 -2.37
C THR A 85 6.02 -22.48 -2.60
N GLY A 86 6.06 -22.01 -3.86
CA GLY A 86 6.61 -20.73 -4.25
C GLY A 86 5.75 -19.52 -3.85
N GLN A 87 4.48 -19.75 -3.49
CA GLN A 87 3.53 -18.74 -3.02
C GLN A 87 4.13 -17.88 -1.90
N LEU A 88 4.01 -16.56 -2.01
CA LEU A 88 4.44 -15.63 -0.98
C LEU A 88 3.71 -15.88 0.35
N SER A 89 2.40 -16.14 0.32
CA SER A 89 1.62 -16.57 1.49
C SER A 89 2.23 -17.81 2.17
N ALA A 90 2.51 -18.87 1.42
CA ALA A 90 3.09 -20.10 1.93
C ALA A 90 4.49 -19.87 2.54
N LYS A 91 5.36 -19.11 1.86
CA LYS A 91 6.69 -18.70 2.37
C LYS A 91 6.63 -17.90 3.67
N ARG A 92 5.48 -17.28 3.98
CA ARG A 92 5.23 -16.49 5.19
C ARG A 92 4.32 -17.22 6.19
N GLY A 93 4.10 -18.52 6.01
CA GLY A 93 3.29 -19.33 6.93
C GLY A 93 1.82 -18.89 6.99
N CYS A 94 1.27 -18.45 5.85
CA CYS A 94 -0.13 -18.09 5.67
C CYS A 94 -0.75 -19.00 4.61
N ARG A 95 -2.03 -19.37 4.77
CA ARG A 95 -2.72 -20.25 3.81
C ARG A 95 -3.15 -19.52 2.56
N THR A 96 -3.38 -18.20 2.64
CA THR A 96 -3.87 -17.38 1.53
C THR A 96 -3.23 -15.99 1.52
N ALA A 97 -3.34 -15.28 0.40
CA ALA A 97 -2.96 -13.87 0.30
C ALA A 97 -3.75 -12.98 1.28
N GLY A 98 -5.04 -13.27 1.46
CA GLY A 98 -5.91 -12.56 2.40
C GLY A 98 -5.40 -12.70 3.83
N GLU A 99 -5.10 -13.93 4.28
CA GLU A 99 -4.54 -14.19 5.60
C GLU A 99 -3.20 -13.46 5.81
N LEU A 100 -2.34 -13.44 4.78
CA LEU A 100 -1.07 -12.70 4.83
C LEU A 100 -1.32 -11.19 4.99
N LEU A 101 -2.24 -10.60 4.22
CA LEU A 101 -2.58 -9.18 4.29
C LEU A 101 -3.21 -8.80 5.63
N GLU A 102 -4.11 -9.62 6.18
CA GLU A 102 -4.67 -9.44 7.52
C GLU A 102 -3.55 -9.39 8.56
N ARG A 103 -2.60 -10.34 8.51
CA ARG A 103 -1.50 -10.44 9.47
C ARG A 103 -0.57 -9.23 9.42
N VAL A 104 -0.22 -8.75 8.22
CA VAL A 104 0.78 -7.66 8.08
C VAL A 104 0.15 -6.26 8.19
N THR A 105 -1.13 -6.10 7.89
CA THR A 105 -1.80 -4.79 7.92
C THR A 105 -2.79 -4.61 9.08
N LEU A 106 -3.06 -5.68 9.82
CA LEU A 106 -3.99 -5.72 10.97
C LEU A 106 -5.43 -5.31 10.61
N VAL A 107 -5.83 -5.43 9.34
CA VAL A 107 -7.22 -5.24 8.92
C VAL A 107 -7.98 -6.56 8.92
N SER A 108 -9.31 -6.48 8.92
CA SER A 108 -10.16 -7.66 8.80
C SER A 108 -10.01 -8.35 7.43
N GLY A 109 -10.28 -9.66 7.38
CA GLY A 109 -10.30 -10.43 6.13
C GLY A 109 -11.22 -9.89 5.04
N PRO A 110 -12.46 -9.45 5.34
CA PRO A 110 -13.29 -8.76 4.37
C PRO A 110 -12.62 -7.52 3.76
N THR A 111 -11.93 -6.71 4.57
CA THR A 111 -11.19 -5.53 4.11
C THR A 111 -10.01 -5.90 3.22
N ALA A 112 -9.19 -6.86 3.63
CA ALA A 112 -8.08 -7.37 2.84
C ALA A 112 -8.57 -7.95 1.50
N GLY A 113 -9.62 -8.76 1.55
CA GLY A 113 -10.29 -9.33 0.39
C GLY A 113 -10.81 -8.27 -0.57
N ARG A 114 -11.46 -7.20 -0.06
CA ARG A 114 -11.94 -6.10 -0.90
C ARG A 114 -10.80 -5.44 -1.66
N ARG A 115 -9.69 -5.10 -0.98
CA ARG A 115 -8.54 -4.43 -1.61
C ARG A 115 -7.90 -5.23 -2.74
N MET A 116 -7.90 -6.56 -2.67
CA MET A 116 -7.37 -7.42 -3.74
C MET A 116 -8.28 -7.50 -4.98
N ARG A 117 -9.54 -7.05 -4.88
CA ARG A 117 -10.56 -7.17 -5.96
C ARG A 117 -10.92 -5.85 -6.63
N LEU A 118 -10.35 -4.73 -6.15
CA LEU A 118 -10.54 -3.39 -6.72
C LEU A 118 -9.53 -3.18 -7.84
#